data_AF-A0A6B9G1D8-F1
#
_entry.id   AF-A0A6B9G1D8-F1
#
_cell.length_a   1.000
_cell.length_b   1.000
_cell.length_c   1.000
_cell.angle_alpha   90.00
_cell.angle_beta   90.00
_cell.angle_gamma   90.00
#
_symmetry.space_group_name_H-M   'P 1'
#
loop_
_entity.id
_entity.type
_entity.pdbx_description
1 polymer ?
#
loop_
_entity_poly.entity_id
_entity_poly.type
_entity_poly.pdbx_seq_one_letter_code
_entity_poly.pdbx_strand_id
1 'polypeptide(L)'
;MLMPLAPNRVTLSGVPPLVVLRTDPQKPLAAKISSVKQSQQRPTLHRSRKKKPPRPVNRCIAALQADFAVWWNKVPKIGCMVSRVEILLLLFPPPDIEGFTVKLLHTILRSNQVQVGMSTVENALTIARTPVPATKQALVKTLWQQPPWQPDVCKRLQRMLPLDLSLSQLRRALWNIGEDVDIALINQARSAFRERVVAQETAWIAANLHHISDHDSITAMLVRLQDLPGYQQKTPLILRNALKNAGIKVSIQTVRQSRALFKTQPSQAQKDWFAVNWPEVHMQMNTRSQWLEMLLERPGRPAMTTPELWRLLHGADINIGVSMVRKALTLTLAQPTAHRARVAERWHQIGAGGKITLVKRLWVLLCQLENSGITWEQIHLALKDVGEEVSDATMDHALAAFRTRIKPDELAWIRTVHHRIPQRETERNKIIALLRHEGCPKPITASKLLRLLWEVGRDVSVGTILTALRIVRQQPAPVVIIDNDDSLVEMVLDMEEQRPAPL
;
A
#
# COMPACT_ATOMS: atom_id res chain seq x y z
N MET A 1 61.45 28.37 -10.75
CA MET A 1 61.47 27.92 -12.16
C MET A 1 60.05 27.87 -12.67
N LEU A 2 59.78 28.56 -13.77
CA LEU A 2 58.48 28.58 -14.46
C LEU A 2 58.56 27.68 -15.69
N MET A 3 57.53 26.89 -15.97
CA MET A 3 56.92 26.85 -17.31
C MET A 3 55.49 26.27 -17.24
N PRO A 4 54.56 26.71 -18.10
CA PRO A 4 53.12 26.52 -17.89
C PRO A 4 52.50 25.52 -18.88
N LEU A 5 51.30 25.02 -18.55
CA LEU A 5 50.41 24.40 -19.54
C LEU A 5 49.24 25.34 -19.84
N ALA A 6 49.09 25.63 -21.14
CA ALA A 6 48.14 26.60 -21.68
C ALA A 6 46.70 26.03 -21.82
N PRO A 7 45.69 26.90 -21.94
CA PRO A 7 44.29 26.49 -21.93
C PRO A 7 43.75 26.16 -23.33
N ASN A 8 43.03 25.04 -23.46
CA ASN A 8 42.27 24.76 -24.68
C ASN A 8 40.92 25.49 -24.66
N ARG A 9 40.86 26.61 -25.39
CA ARG A 9 39.62 27.17 -25.93
C ARG A 9 38.93 26.13 -26.83
N VAL A 10 37.62 25.99 -26.69
CA VAL A 10 36.75 25.62 -27.81
C VAL A 10 35.67 26.70 -27.92
N THR A 11 35.71 27.46 -29.02
CA THR A 11 34.75 28.51 -29.32
C THR A 11 33.52 27.97 -30.02
N LEU A 12 32.37 28.58 -29.72
CA LEU A 12 31.06 28.30 -30.30
C LEU A 12 31.02 28.58 -31.81
N SER A 13 30.30 27.73 -32.55
CA SER A 13 29.66 28.06 -33.83
C SER A 13 28.61 27.00 -34.17
N GLY A 14 27.45 27.41 -34.72
CA GLY A 14 26.45 26.48 -35.27
C GLY A 14 25.05 26.55 -34.65
N VAL A 15 24.33 27.65 -34.91
CA VAL A 15 22.86 27.68 -34.80
C VAL A 15 22.25 27.07 -36.08
N PRO A 16 21.25 26.18 -35.96
CA PRO A 16 20.15 26.15 -36.91
C PRO A 16 18.79 26.47 -36.23
N PRO A 17 17.77 26.90 -37.00
CA PRO A 17 16.72 27.78 -36.48
C PRO A 17 15.41 27.10 -36.04
N LEU A 18 14.52 27.93 -35.49
CA LEU A 18 13.13 27.62 -35.12
C LEU A 18 12.37 26.88 -36.24
N VAL A 19 11.65 25.82 -35.88
CA VAL A 19 10.52 25.30 -36.67
C VAL A 19 9.23 25.90 -36.14
N VAL A 20 8.59 26.72 -36.96
CA VAL A 20 7.29 27.35 -36.67
C VAL A 20 6.18 26.32 -36.85
N LEU A 21 5.44 26.02 -35.78
CA LEU A 21 4.17 25.31 -35.86
C LEU A 21 3.08 26.27 -36.37
N ARG A 22 2.56 26.02 -37.57
CA ARG A 22 1.35 26.66 -38.10
C ARG A 22 0.23 25.64 -38.27
N THR A 23 -0.98 26.09 -37.97
CA THR A 23 -2.24 25.35 -37.95
C THR A 23 -2.92 25.29 -39.32
N ASP A 24 -3.47 24.11 -39.65
CA ASP A 24 -4.68 23.89 -40.46
C ASP A 24 -4.68 24.29 -41.96
N PRO A 25 -5.51 23.68 -42.86
CA PRO A 25 -6.83 23.10 -42.57
C PRO A 25 -7.20 21.72 -43.12
N GLN A 26 -8.25 21.14 -42.54
CA GLN A 26 -9.02 19.99 -43.04
C GLN A 26 -10.06 20.39 -44.11
N LYS A 27 -10.30 19.52 -45.12
CA LYS A 27 -11.60 19.12 -45.75
C LYS A 27 -11.38 18.58 -47.20
N PRO A 28 -12.37 17.95 -47.88
CA PRO A 28 -12.79 16.56 -47.64
C PRO A 28 -12.91 15.76 -48.96
N LEU A 29 -13.38 14.50 -48.91
CA LEU A 29 -14.16 13.79 -49.97
C LEU A 29 -14.40 12.34 -49.46
N ALA A 30 -15.57 12.00 -48.91
CA ALA A 30 -16.83 11.68 -49.59
C ALA A 30 -17.03 10.15 -49.82
N ALA A 31 -17.75 9.52 -48.88
CA ALA A 31 -18.41 8.22 -49.10
C ALA A 31 -19.78 8.24 -48.40
N LYS A 32 -20.83 7.97 -49.19
CA LYS A 32 -22.26 8.18 -48.92
C LYS A 32 -22.76 7.62 -47.58
N ILE A 33 -23.51 8.45 -46.85
CA ILE A 33 -24.50 8.02 -45.85
C ILE A 33 -25.80 7.65 -46.59
N SER A 34 -26.42 6.52 -46.25
CA SER A 34 -27.80 6.23 -46.63
C SER A 34 -28.56 5.52 -45.52
N SER A 35 -29.64 6.17 -45.07
CA SER A 35 -30.82 5.65 -44.34
C SER A 35 -30.61 4.85 -43.05
N VAL A 36 -30.98 5.51 -41.95
CA VAL A 36 -31.49 4.87 -40.73
C VAL A 36 -32.85 4.22 -41.02
N LYS A 37 -33.07 3.00 -40.50
CA LYS A 37 -34.40 2.54 -40.08
C LYS A 37 -34.32 1.89 -38.71
N GLN A 38 -35.00 2.46 -37.73
CA GLN A 38 -35.36 1.76 -36.51
C GLN A 38 -36.51 0.79 -36.81
N SER A 39 -36.45 -0.43 -36.30
CA SER A 39 -37.62 -1.01 -35.65
C SER A 39 -37.19 -1.98 -34.55
N GLN A 40 -37.95 -1.98 -33.46
CA GLN A 40 -37.94 -3.09 -32.51
C GLN A 40 -38.72 -4.24 -33.12
N GLN A 41 -38.29 -5.48 -32.87
CA GLN A 41 -39.09 -6.57 -32.28
C GLN A 41 -38.37 -7.92 -32.47
N ARG A 42 -38.40 -8.77 -31.45
CA ARG A 42 -38.02 -10.19 -31.57
C ARG A 42 -39.10 -10.90 -32.38
N PRO A 43 -38.70 -11.83 -33.27
CA PRO A 43 -39.16 -13.20 -33.06
C PRO A 43 -38.00 -14.16 -32.76
N THR A 44 -38.28 -15.14 -31.91
CA THR A 44 -37.39 -16.28 -31.67
C THR A 44 -37.29 -17.16 -32.92
N LEU A 45 -36.10 -17.29 -33.49
CA LEU A 45 -35.80 -18.34 -34.48
C LEU A 45 -34.61 -19.18 -34.04
N HIS A 46 -34.79 -20.50 -34.14
CA HIS A 46 -33.84 -21.49 -33.68
C HIS A 46 -32.45 -21.28 -34.29
N ARG A 47 -31.44 -21.09 -33.44
CA ARG A 47 -30.04 -21.03 -33.84
C ARG A 47 -29.57 -22.43 -34.25
N SER A 48 -29.84 -22.79 -35.50
CA SER A 48 -29.32 -23.99 -36.14
C SER A 48 -27.80 -24.05 -35.94
N ARG A 49 -27.34 -25.09 -35.23
CA ARG A 49 -25.92 -25.37 -35.04
C ARG A 49 -25.30 -25.63 -36.41
N LYS A 50 -24.66 -24.62 -37.01
CA LYS A 50 -23.69 -24.84 -38.09
C LYS A 50 -22.65 -25.82 -37.54
N LYS A 51 -22.69 -27.09 -37.99
CA LYS A 51 -21.64 -28.07 -37.72
C LYS A 51 -20.34 -27.43 -38.19
N LYS A 52 -19.35 -27.31 -37.29
CA LYS A 52 -17.98 -27.03 -37.73
C LYS A 52 -17.57 -28.13 -38.71
N PRO A 53 -16.84 -27.82 -39.80
CA PRO A 53 -16.28 -28.87 -40.64
C PRO A 53 -15.44 -29.82 -39.77
N PRO A 54 -15.40 -31.13 -40.08
CA PRO A 54 -14.56 -32.06 -39.34
C PRO A 54 -13.13 -31.54 -39.37
N ARG A 55 -12.50 -31.42 -38.19
CA ARG A 55 -11.07 -31.13 -38.13
C ARG A 55 -10.33 -32.23 -38.91
N PRO A 56 -9.27 -31.90 -39.69
CA PRO A 56 -8.49 -32.91 -40.37
C PRO A 56 -8.05 -33.98 -39.37
N VAL A 57 -8.24 -35.25 -39.73
CA VAL A 57 -7.83 -36.37 -38.88
C VAL A 57 -6.33 -36.25 -38.67
N ASN A 58 -5.93 -36.04 -37.42
CA ASN A 58 -4.54 -35.89 -37.04
C ASN A 58 -3.82 -37.20 -37.33
N ARG A 59 -2.95 -37.19 -38.35
CA ARG A 59 -2.26 -38.39 -38.84
C ARG A 59 -1.44 -39.07 -37.76
N CYS A 60 -0.86 -38.30 -36.84
CA CYS A 60 -0.07 -38.82 -35.72
C CYS A 60 -0.93 -39.46 -34.62
N ILE A 61 -2.19 -39.06 -34.45
CA ILE A 61 -3.14 -39.78 -33.58
C ILE A 61 -3.47 -41.14 -34.18
N ALA A 62 -3.78 -41.19 -35.49
CA ALA A 62 -4.05 -42.45 -36.18
C ALA A 62 -2.82 -43.38 -36.18
N ALA A 63 -1.63 -42.84 -36.42
CA ALA A 63 -0.37 -43.61 -36.36
C ALA A 63 -0.04 -44.10 -34.94
N LEU A 64 -0.30 -43.31 -33.89
CA LEU A 64 -0.12 -43.77 -32.50
C LEU A 64 -1.16 -44.84 -32.12
N GLN A 65 -2.37 -44.79 -32.70
CA GLN A 65 -3.41 -45.80 -32.48
C GLN A 65 -3.11 -47.11 -33.21
N ALA A 66 -2.60 -47.06 -34.44
CA ALA A 66 -2.24 -48.24 -35.22
C ALA A 66 -0.96 -48.92 -34.68
N ASP A 67 0.10 -48.14 -34.46
CA ASP A 67 1.45 -48.65 -34.21
C ASP A 67 1.97 -48.32 -32.80
N PHE A 68 1.09 -48.33 -31.78
CA PHE A 68 1.44 -47.92 -30.41
C PHE A 68 2.72 -48.59 -29.90
N ALA A 69 2.85 -49.91 -30.11
CA ALA A 69 4.02 -50.68 -29.68
C ALA A 69 5.33 -50.19 -30.34
N VAL A 70 5.29 -49.79 -31.61
CA VAL A 70 6.46 -49.27 -32.35
C VAL A 70 6.91 -47.93 -31.77
N TRP A 71 5.98 -47.05 -31.43
CA TRP A 71 6.29 -45.76 -30.80
C TRP A 71 6.73 -45.92 -29.34
N TRP A 72 6.08 -46.79 -28.58
CA TRP A 72 6.40 -47.05 -27.18
C TRP A 72 7.77 -47.74 -27.00
N ASN A 73 8.19 -48.57 -27.95
CA ASN A 73 9.53 -49.17 -27.96
C ASN A 73 10.66 -48.14 -28.19
N LYS A 74 10.37 -46.97 -28.76
CA LYS A 74 11.32 -45.84 -28.87
C LYS A 74 11.45 -45.04 -27.57
N VAL A 75 10.55 -45.23 -26.61
CA VAL A 75 10.58 -44.55 -25.31
C VAL A 75 11.50 -45.33 -24.37
N PRO A 76 12.54 -44.69 -23.78
CA PRO A 76 13.38 -45.32 -22.77
C PRO A 76 12.55 -45.97 -21.65
N LYS A 77 13.03 -47.10 -21.13
CA LYS A 77 12.43 -47.77 -19.95
C LYS A 77 12.84 -47.10 -18.62
N ILE A 78 13.69 -46.08 -18.68
CA ILE A 78 14.21 -45.29 -17.56
C ILE A 78 13.28 -44.10 -17.31
N GLY A 79 13.19 -43.66 -16.05
CA GLY A 79 12.36 -42.52 -15.64
C GLY A 79 10.95 -42.93 -15.21
N CYS A 80 10.20 -41.98 -14.65
CA CYS A 80 8.85 -42.25 -14.16
C CYS A 80 7.84 -42.35 -15.33
N MET A 81 6.64 -42.88 -15.06
CA MET A 81 5.60 -43.00 -16.10
C MET A 81 5.18 -41.65 -16.71
N VAL A 82 5.31 -40.54 -15.97
CA VAL A 82 5.10 -39.18 -16.48
C VAL A 82 6.16 -38.84 -17.53
N SER A 83 7.46 -39.00 -17.20
CA SER A 83 8.58 -38.82 -18.13
C SER A 83 8.43 -39.66 -19.40
N ARG A 84 7.98 -40.91 -19.29
CA ARG A 84 7.79 -41.80 -20.44
C ARG A 84 6.65 -41.36 -21.36
N VAL A 85 5.54 -40.85 -20.81
CA VAL A 85 4.45 -40.25 -21.61
C VAL A 85 4.86 -38.89 -22.19
N GLU A 86 5.66 -38.10 -21.49
CA GLU A 86 6.29 -36.88 -22.03
C GLU A 86 7.15 -37.22 -23.24
N ILE A 87 8.14 -38.11 -23.10
CA ILE A 87 9.04 -38.53 -24.21
C ILE A 87 8.24 -39.05 -25.41
N LEU A 88 7.22 -39.90 -25.19
CA LEU A 88 6.33 -40.38 -26.26
C LEU A 88 5.75 -39.23 -27.07
N LEU A 89 5.28 -38.17 -26.40
CA LEU A 89 4.74 -36.98 -27.06
C LEU A 89 5.81 -36.16 -27.76
N LEU A 90 7.05 -36.12 -27.23
CA LEU A 90 8.16 -35.39 -27.84
C LEU A 90 8.68 -36.04 -29.15
N LEU A 91 8.30 -37.29 -29.44
CA LEU A 91 8.57 -37.95 -30.73
C LEU A 91 7.72 -37.39 -31.89
N PHE A 92 6.67 -36.63 -31.59
CA PHE A 92 5.80 -36.00 -32.59
C PHE A 92 6.12 -34.50 -32.74
N PRO A 93 5.94 -33.90 -33.94
CA PRO A 93 6.19 -32.49 -34.12
C PRO A 93 5.10 -31.63 -33.43
N PRO A 94 5.42 -30.41 -32.95
CA PRO A 94 4.49 -29.56 -32.20
C PRO A 94 3.07 -29.39 -32.78
N PRO A 95 2.85 -29.12 -34.09
CA PRO A 95 1.49 -28.94 -34.63
C PRO A 95 0.61 -30.20 -34.50
N ASP A 96 1.21 -31.40 -34.50
CA ASP A 96 0.47 -32.64 -34.33
C ASP A 96 0.13 -32.89 -32.85
N ILE A 97 0.95 -32.44 -31.91
CA ILE A 97 0.66 -32.55 -30.47
C ILE A 97 -0.56 -31.68 -30.09
N GLU A 98 -0.81 -30.55 -30.77
CA GLU A 98 -1.98 -29.70 -30.49
C GLU A 98 -3.32 -30.42 -30.69
N GLY A 99 -3.40 -31.36 -31.63
CA GLY A 99 -4.63 -32.11 -31.92
C GLY A 99 -5.02 -33.16 -30.88
N PHE A 100 -4.12 -33.56 -29.98
CA PHE A 100 -4.42 -34.53 -28.93
C PHE A 100 -5.41 -33.95 -27.89
N THR A 101 -6.14 -34.84 -27.19
CA THR A 101 -6.91 -34.45 -26.00
C THR A 101 -6.56 -35.38 -24.85
N VAL A 102 -6.66 -34.88 -23.61
CA VAL A 102 -6.32 -35.66 -22.40
C VAL A 102 -7.09 -36.98 -22.38
N LYS A 103 -8.41 -36.93 -22.65
CA LYS A 103 -9.28 -38.12 -22.72
C LYS A 103 -8.80 -39.11 -23.79
N LEU A 104 -8.51 -38.64 -25.00
CA LEU A 104 -8.11 -39.49 -26.12
C LEU A 104 -6.76 -40.19 -25.86
N LEU A 105 -5.77 -39.43 -25.40
CA LEU A 105 -4.44 -39.98 -25.10
C LEU A 105 -4.50 -40.96 -23.91
N HIS A 106 -5.26 -40.63 -22.87
CA HIS A 106 -5.50 -41.54 -21.74
C HIS A 106 -6.18 -42.84 -22.18
N THR A 107 -7.18 -42.78 -23.08
CA THR A 107 -7.79 -44.00 -23.65
C THR A 107 -6.78 -44.83 -24.43
N ILE A 108 -5.96 -44.21 -25.29
CA ILE A 108 -4.93 -44.92 -26.07
C ILE A 108 -3.92 -45.63 -25.14
N LEU A 109 -3.42 -44.93 -24.12
CA LEU A 109 -2.50 -45.50 -23.14
C LEU A 109 -3.14 -46.66 -22.37
N ARG A 110 -4.38 -46.49 -21.87
CA ARG A 110 -5.11 -47.52 -21.13
C ARG A 110 -5.41 -48.77 -21.97
N SER A 111 -5.80 -48.59 -23.24
CA SER A 111 -6.03 -49.71 -24.17
C SER A 111 -4.76 -50.52 -24.46
N ASN A 112 -3.58 -49.90 -24.31
CA ASN A 112 -2.27 -50.55 -24.46
C ASN A 112 -1.63 -50.90 -23.11
N GLN A 113 -2.45 -51.14 -22.07
CA GLN A 113 -2.03 -51.56 -20.72
C GLN A 113 -1.13 -50.55 -19.96
N VAL A 114 -0.98 -49.32 -20.45
CA VAL A 114 -0.23 -48.26 -19.76
C VAL A 114 -1.13 -47.56 -18.74
N GLN A 115 -0.96 -47.91 -17.46
CA GLN A 115 -1.70 -47.31 -16.35
C GLN A 115 -1.12 -45.94 -15.96
N VAL A 116 -1.84 -44.86 -16.29
CA VAL A 116 -1.54 -43.48 -15.86
C VAL A 116 -2.82 -42.72 -15.55
N GLY A 117 -2.76 -41.74 -14.64
CA GLY A 117 -3.90 -40.89 -14.32
C GLY A 117 -4.15 -39.81 -15.38
N MET A 118 -5.39 -39.32 -15.47
CA MET A 118 -5.75 -38.20 -16.37
C MET A 118 -4.88 -36.94 -16.17
N SER A 119 -4.51 -36.62 -14.92
CA SER A 119 -3.63 -35.50 -14.58
C SER A 119 -2.19 -35.68 -15.07
N THR A 120 -1.67 -36.92 -15.08
CA THR A 120 -0.38 -37.26 -15.69
C THR A 120 -0.39 -36.93 -17.19
N VAL A 121 -1.46 -37.34 -17.88
CA VAL A 121 -1.65 -37.12 -19.31
C VAL A 121 -1.81 -35.62 -19.64
N GLU A 122 -2.51 -34.87 -18.79
CA GLU A 122 -2.68 -33.42 -18.91
C GLU A 122 -1.37 -32.65 -18.71
N ASN A 123 -0.57 -33.00 -17.69
CA ASN A 123 0.74 -32.41 -17.45
C ASN A 123 1.69 -32.70 -18.62
N ALA A 124 1.77 -33.97 -19.07
CA ALA A 124 2.64 -34.36 -20.18
C ALA A 124 2.30 -33.62 -21.48
N LEU A 125 1.01 -33.51 -21.83
CA LEU A 125 0.55 -32.71 -22.96
C LEU A 125 0.88 -31.22 -22.80
N THR A 126 0.73 -30.67 -21.60
CA THR A 126 1.07 -29.27 -21.30
C THR A 126 2.55 -28.99 -21.54
N ILE A 127 3.45 -29.87 -21.06
CA ILE A 127 4.90 -29.75 -21.22
C ILE A 127 5.30 -29.92 -22.69
N ALA A 128 4.78 -30.93 -23.37
CA ALA A 128 5.10 -31.23 -24.76
C ALA A 128 4.73 -30.07 -25.71
N ARG A 129 3.59 -29.42 -25.46
CA ARG A 129 3.10 -28.24 -26.19
C ARG A 129 3.76 -26.92 -25.80
N THR A 130 4.44 -26.85 -24.67
CA THR A 130 4.99 -25.59 -24.16
C THR A 130 6.18 -25.14 -25.02
N PRO A 131 6.13 -23.99 -25.71
CA PRO A 131 7.28 -23.49 -26.44
C PRO A 131 8.33 -22.92 -25.48
N VAL A 132 9.59 -23.29 -25.72
CA VAL A 132 10.76 -22.71 -25.04
C VAL A 132 11.45 -21.77 -26.03
N PRO A 133 11.60 -20.47 -25.72
CA PRO A 133 12.34 -19.54 -26.59
C PRO A 133 13.79 -20.00 -26.76
N ALA A 134 14.30 -20.00 -28.00
CA ALA A 134 15.64 -20.49 -28.32
C ALA A 134 16.77 -19.81 -27.50
N THR A 135 16.62 -18.50 -27.23
CA THR A 135 17.52 -17.74 -26.34
C THR A 135 17.53 -18.30 -24.92
N LYS A 136 16.37 -18.56 -24.32
CA LYS A 136 16.28 -19.17 -22.99
C LYS A 136 16.73 -20.63 -22.99
N GLN A 137 16.51 -21.39 -24.08
CA GLN A 137 17.01 -22.75 -24.25
C GLN A 137 18.54 -22.82 -24.23
N ALA A 138 19.20 -21.90 -24.95
CA ALA A 138 20.66 -21.79 -24.95
C ALA A 138 21.19 -21.43 -23.55
N LEU A 139 20.55 -20.48 -22.85
CA LEU A 139 20.91 -20.12 -21.47
C LEU A 139 20.74 -21.28 -20.49
N VAL A 140 19.65 -22.06 -20.59
CA VAL A 140 19.45 -23.29 -19.78
C VAL A 140 20.59 -24.28 -20.00
N LYS A 141 20.94 -24.57 -21.26
CA LYS A 141 22.07 -25.46 -21.59
C LYS A 141 23.38 -24.97 -20.97
N THR A 142 23.69 -23.68 -21.14
CA THR A 142 24.92 -23.07 -20.61
C THR A 142 24.98 -23.11 -19.08
N LEU A 143 23.92 -22.69 -18.39
CA LEU A 143 23.87 -22.67 -16.92
C LEU A 143 23.92 -24.06 -16.29
N TRP A 144 23.37 -25.07 -16.98
CA TRP A 144 23.41 -26.46 -16.54
C TRP A 144 24.81 -27.09 -16.65
N GLN A 145 25.53 -26.76 -17.72
CA GLN A 145 26.88 -27.27 -18.01
C GLN A 145 28.00 -26.44 -17.34
N GLN A 146 27.67 -25.29 -16.73
CA GLN A 146 28.65 -24.41 -16.10
C GLN A 146 29.28 -25.00 -14.83
N PRO A 147 30.62 -25.09 -14.75
CA PRO A 147 31.31 -25.51 -13.52
C PRO A 147 31.16 -24.46 -12.40
N PRO A 148 31.33 -24.85 -11.11
CA PRO A 148 31.58 -26.21 -10.66
C PRO A 148 30.33 -27.09 -10.82
N TRP A 149 30.58 -28.35 -11.21
CA TRP A 149 29.56 -29.40 -11.34
C TRP A 149 29.00 -29.74 -9.96
N GLN A 150 27.90 -29.10 -9.57
CA GLN A 150 27.25 -29.39 -8.30
C GLN A 150 26.58 -30.77 -8.38
N PRO A 151 26.83 -31.70 -7.45
CA PRO A 151 26.16 -33.02 -7.46
C PRO A 151 24.65 -32.90 -7.17
N ASP A 152 24.25 -31.82 -6.50
CA ASP A 152 22.88 -31.52 -6.12
C ASP A 152 22.08 -30.87 -7.27
N VAL A 153 21.12 -31.61 -7.80
CA VAL A 153 20.18 -31.18 -8.86
C VAL A 153 19.37 -29.96 -8.43
N CYS A 154 18.95 -29.84 -7.17
CA CYS A 154 18.22 -28.67 -6.67
C CYS A 154 19.09 -27.40 -6.75
N LYS A 155 20.38 -27.48 -6.44
CA LYS A 155 21.29 -26.32 -6.55
C LYS A 155 21.57 -25.92 -8.01
N ARG A 156 21.65 -26.89 -8.95
CA ARG A 156 21.69 -26.57 -10.40
C ARG A 156 20.42 -25.87 -10.85
N LEU A 157 19.26 -26.40 -10.48
CA LEU A 157 17.95 -25.80 -10.77
C LEU A 157 17.86 -24.34 -10.28
N GLN A 158 18.35 -24.07 -9.07
CA GLN A 158 18.36 -22.72 -8.50
C GLN A 158 19.08 -21.67 -9.36
N ARG A 159 20.11 -22.06 -10.14
CA ARG A 159 20.82 -21.15 -11.07
C ARG A 159 19.96 -20.69 -12.24
N MET A 160 18.96 -21.48 -12.65
CA MET A 160 18.11 -21.20 -13.82
C MET A 160 16.78 -20.53 -13.46
N LEU A 161 16.38 -20.53 -12.18
CA LEU A 161 15.16 -19.85 -11.73
C LEU A 161 15.11 -18.33 -12.03
N PRO A 162 16.24 -17.58 -12.04
CA PRO A 162 16.25 -16.19 -12.48
C PRO A 162 15.88 -15.96 -13.95
N LEU A 163 15.80 -17.00 -14.79
CA LEU A 163 15.44 -16.86 -16.21
C LEU A 163 13.94 -16.59 -16.45
N ASP A 164 13.11 -16.54 -15.41
CA ASP A 164 11.64 -16.37 -15.48
C ASP A 164 11.00 -17.30 -16.54
N LEU A 165 11.24 -18.61 -16.35
CA LEU A 165 10.59 -19.68 -17.09
C LEU A 165 9.40 -20.21 -16.28
N SER A 166 8.31 -20.60 -16.96
CA SER A 166 7.27 -21.41 -16.31
C SER A 166 7.82 -22.80 -15.94
N LEU A 167 7.16 -23.50 -15.03
CA LEU A 167 7.55 -24.87 -14.63
C LEU A 167 7.62 -25.80 -15.85
N SER A 168 6.60 -25.76 -16.70
CA SER A 168 6.52 -26.54 -17.94
C SER A 168 7.59 -26.12 -18.95
N GLN A 169 7.95 -24.83 -19.04
CA GLN A 169 9.03 -24.35 -19.90
C GLN A 169 10.40 -24.84 -19.40
N LEU A 170 10.67 -24.76 -18.10
CA LEU A 170 11.94 -25.22 -17.53
C LEU A 170 12.08 -26.75 -17.66
N ARG A 171 11.01 -27.51 -17.37
CA ARG A 171 10.94 -28.96 -17.61
C ARG A 171 11.21 -29.32 -19.07
N ARG A 172 10.55 -28.64 -20.01
CA ARG A 172 10.77 -28.82 -21.46
C ARG A 172 12.19 -28.44 -21.88
N ALA A 173 12.77 -27.40 -21.30
CA ALA A 173 14.12 -26.94 -21.61
C ALA A 173 15.20 -27.92 -21.12
N LEU A 174 14.99 -28.54 -19.96
CA LEU A 174 15.84 -29.62 -19.42
C LEU A 174 15.74 -30.89 -20.27
N TRP A 175 14.53 -31.25 -20.72
CA TRP A 175 14.35 -32.34 -21.68
C TRP A 175 15.14 -32.14 -22.97
N ASN A 176 15.12 -30.92 -23.52
CA ASN A 176 15.83 -30.58 -24.75
C ASN A 176 17.38 -30.66 -24.62
N ILE A 177 17.93 -30.81 -23.41
CA ILE A 177 19.35 -31.09 -23.17
C ILE A 177 19.63 -32.50 -22.65
N GLY A 178 18.60 -33.37 -22.58
CA GLY A 178 18.72 -34.78 -22.18
C GLY A 178 18.50 -35.08 -20.69
N GLU A 179 18.01 -34.12 -19.91
CA GLU A 179 17.96 -34.21 -18.44
C GLU A 179 16.55 -34.52 -17.90
N ASP A 180 16.38 -35.68 -17.26
CA ASP A 180 15.11 -36.11 -16.67
C ASP A 180 14.94 -35.60 -15.22
N VAL A 181 14.45 -34.37 -15.08
CA VAL A 181 14.19 -33.72 -13.79
C VAL A 181 12.69 -33.55 -13.55
N ASP A 182 12.16 -34.18 -12.49
CA ASP A 182 10.75 -34.10 -12.08
C ASP A 182 10.31 -32.65 -11.76
N ILE A 183 9.10 -32.28 -12.17
CA ILE A 183 8.41 -31.05 -11.80
C ILE A 183 8.28 -30.89 -10.28
N ALA A 184 8.15 -31.98 -9.51
CA ALA A 184 8.18 -31.92 -8.05
C ALA A 184 9.50 -31.32 -7.53
N LEU A 185 10.62 -31.74 -8.12
CA LEU A 185 11.97 -31.31 -7.77
C LEU A 185 12.25 -29.87 -8.26
N ILE A 186 11.72 -29.50 -9.44
CA ILE A 186 11.70 -28.09 -9.91
C ILE A 186 10.91 -27.19 -8.95
N ASN A 187 9.75 -27.64 -8.45
CA ASN A 187 8.95 -26.91 -7.47
C ASN A 187 9.68 -26.76 -6.13
N GLN A 188 10.30 -27.83 -5.63
CA GLN A 188 11.10 -27.80 -4.40
C GLN A 188 12.26 -26.79 -4.52
N ALA A 189 13.02 -26.84 -5.61
CA ALA A 189 14.08 -25.87 -5.88
C ALA A 189 13.56 -24.43 -5.95
N ARG A 190 12.36 -24.22 -6.53
CA ARG A 190 11.70 -22.91 -6.63
C ARG A 190 11.22 -22.37 -5.27
N SER A 191 10.72 -23.22 -4.39
CA SER A 191 10.36 -22.84 -3.01
C SER A 191 11.60 -22.47 -2.21
N ALA A 192 12.62 -23.34 -2.20
CA ALA A 192 13.89 -23.08 -1.49
C ALA A 192 14.60 -21.82 -2.00
N PHE A 193 14.54 -21.52 -3.30
CA PHE A 193 15.06 -20.26 -3.85
C PHE A 193 14.28 -19.05 -3.35
N ARG A 194 12.95 -19.10 -3.31
CA ARG A 194 12.11 -18.02 -2.77
C ARG A 194 12.39 -17.78 -1.29
N GLU A 195 12.49 -18.84 -0.50
CA GLU A 195 12.87 -18.77 0.92
C GLU A 195 14.24 -18.13 1.09
N ARG A 196 15.24 -18.54 0.30
CA ARG A 196 16.58 -17.93 0.32
C ARG A 196 16.56 -16.45 -0.07
N VAL A 197 15.82 -16.05 -1.10
CA VAL A 197 15.66 -14.65 -1.50
C VAL A 197 15.00 -13.83 -0.39
N VAL A 198 13.92 -14.35 0.21
CA VAL A 198 13.22 -13.70 1.33
C VAL A 198 14.12 -13.59 2.56
N ALA A 199 14.91 -14.62 2.87
CA ALA A 199 15.88 -14.59 3.97
C ALA A 199 16.99 -13.57 3.70
N GLN A 200 17.53 -13.51 2.48
CA GLN A 200 18.53 -12.52 2.08
C GLN A 200 17.99 -11.07 2.14
N GLU A 201 16.76 -10.84 1.68
CA GLU A 201 16.10 -9.54 1.76
C GLU A 201 15.79 -9.14 3.21
N THR A 202 15.39 -10.08 4.05
CA THR A 202 15.15 -9.85 5.49
C THR A 202 16.45 -9.55 6.24
N ALA A 203 17.52 -10.31 5.97
CA ALA A 203 18.84 -10.10 6.55
C ALA A 203 19.47 -8.77 6.10
N TRP A 204 19.29 -8.40 4.82
CA TRP A 204 19.72 -7.09 4.32
C TRP A 204 18.98 -5.96 5.04
N ILE A 205 17.66 -6.07 5.24
CA ILE A 205 16.90 -5.06 5.99
C ILE A 205 17.41 -4.99 7.43
N ALA A 206 17.57 -6.11 8.12
CA ALA A 206 18.07 -6.14 9.50
C ALA A 206 19.45 -5.46 9.62
N ALA A 207 20.40 -5.81 8.73
CA ALA A 207 21.74 -5.23 8.73
C ALA A 207 21.74 -3.70 8.48
N ASN A 208 20.86 -3.20 7.61
CA ASN A 208 20.79 -1.77 7.29
C ASN A 208 19.88 -0.97 8.24
N LEU A 209 19.00 -1.62 9.01
CA LEU A 209 18.06 -0.91 9.88
C LEU A 209 18.76 -0.14 11.01
N HIS A 210 19.83 -0.73 11.56
CA HIS A 210 20.63 -0.13 12.63
C HIS A 210 21.31 1.18 12.23
N HIS A 211 21.42 1.49 10.93
CA HIS A 211 21.96 2.74 10.40
C HIS A 211 20.87 3.79 10.09
N ILE A 212 19.59 3.48 10.33
CA ILE A 212 18.42 4.28 9.91
C ILE A 212 17.38 4.41 11.06
N SER A 213 17.61 3.75 12.20
CA SER A 213 16.67 3.66 13.33
C SER A 213 16.41 5.00 14.04
N ASP A 214 17.24 6.01 13.85
CA ASP A 214 17.21 7.29 14.57
C ASP A 214 16.12 8.26 14.07
N HIS A 215 15.16 7.76 13.29
CA HIS A 215 14.10 8.56 12.70
C HIS A 215 12.72 8.30 13.36
N ASP A 216 12.19 9.32 14.05
CA ASP A 216 10.82 9.44 14.59
C ASP A 216 9.67 8.97 13.66
N SER A 217 9.89 8.81 12.34
CA SER A 217 8.84 8.41 11.40
C SER A 217 9.22 7.22 10.49
N ILE A 218 8.31 6.24 10.45
CA ILE A 218 8.39 5.08 9.55
C ILE A 218 8.54 5.51 8.08
N THR A 219 7.92 6.62 7.68
CA THR A 219 8.03 7.12 6.30
C THR A 219 9.43 7.61 5.96
N ALA A 220 10.14 8.30 6.86
CA ALA A 220 11.53 8.70 6.65
C ALA A 220 12.46 7.49 6.57
N MET A 221 12.37 6.56 7.52
CA MET A 221 13.09 5.29 7.50
C MET A 221 12.93 4.54 6.16
N LEU A 222 11.69 4.45 5.65
CA LEU A 222 11.42 3.79 4.37
C LEU A 222 11.99 4.52 3.15
N VAL A 223 12.14 5.84 3.20
CA VAL A 223 12.77 6.61 2.11
C VAL A 223 14.27 6.37 2.14
N ARG A 224 14.92 6.45 3.31
CA ARG A 224 16.36 6.13 3.46
C ARG A 224 16.70 4.69 3.07
N LEU A 225 15.87 3.71 3.44
CA LEU A 225 16.01 2.31 2.96
C LEU A 225 15.93 2.18 1.43
N GLN A 226 15.29 3.12 0.73
CA GLN A 226 15.24 3.18 -0.74
C GLN A 226 16.35 4.04 -1.36
N ASP A 227 16.92 4.99 -0.62
CA ASP A 227 18.13 5.71 -1.04
C ASP A 227 19.34 4.74 -1.08
N LEU A 228 19.41 3.75 -0.19
CA LEU A 228 20.46 2.72 -0.15
C LEU A 228 20.54 1.81 -1.40
N PRO A 229 21.76 1.37 -1.79
CA PRO A 229 21.97 0.51 -2.95
C PRO A 229 21.33 -0.88 -2.76
N GLY A 230 20.70 -1.38 -3.83
CA GLY A 230 20.08 -2.72 -3.87
C GLY A 230 18.57 -2.75 -3.62
N TYR A 231 17.99 -1.76 -2.93
CA TYR A 231 16.54 -1.71 -2.68
C TYR A 231 15.72 -0.82 -3.62
N GLN A 232 16.38 0.15 -4.29
CA GLN A 232 15.80 1.11 -5.24
C GLN A 232 14.85 0.49 -6.29
N GLN A 233 15.16 -0.73 -6.74
CA GLN A 233 14.41 -1.43 -7.80
C GLN A 233 13.34 -2.42 -7.27
N LYS A 234 13.36 -2.79 -5.99
CA LYS A 234 12.46 -3.83 -5.43
C LYS A 234 11.00 -3.42 -5.49
N THR A 235 10.07 -4.38 -5.52
CA THR A 235 8.63 -4.07 -5.54
C THR A 235 8.14 -3.66 -4.13
N PRO A 236 7.05 -2.87 -4.00
CA PRO A 236 6.52 -2.49 -2.68
C PRO A 236 6.08 -3.70 -1.86
N LEU A 237 5.68 -4.80 -2.51
CA LEU A 237 5.27 -6.05 -1.87
C LEU A 237 6.47 -6.78 -1.26
N ILE A 238 7.60 -6.82 -1.98
CA ILE A 238 8.87 -7.38 -1.48
C ILE A 238 9.32 -6.61 -0.24
N LEU A 239 9.42 -5.28 -0.33
CA LEU A 239 9.80 -4.41 0.79
C LEU A 239 8.89 -4.63 2.00
N ARG A 240 7.55 -4.63 1.82
CA ARG A 240 6.61 -4.86 2.92
C ARG A 240 6.79 -6.24 3.59
N ASN A 241 7.09 -7.28 2.82
CA ASN A 241 7.25 -8.63 3.36
C ASN A 241 8.57 -8.78 4.11
N ALA A 242 9.69 -8.29 3.56
CA ALA A 242 10.97 -8.30 4.25
C ALA A 242 10.95 -7.46 5.54
N LEU A 243 10.30 -6.29 5.53
CA LEU A 243 10.06 -5.48 6.75
C LEU A 243 9.24 -6.24 7.81
N LYS A 244 8.14 -6.89 7.39
CA LYS A 244 7.30 -7.70 8.28
C LYS A 244 8.11 -8.83 8.92
N ASN A 245 8.98 -9.48 8.15
CA ASN A 245 9.83 -10.56 8.64
C ASN A 245 10.92 -10.04 9.59
N ALA A 246 11.41 -8.82 9.40
CA ALA A 246 12.27 -8.10 10.34
C ALA A 246 11.51 -7.49 11.54
N GLY A 247 10.26 -7.91 11.80
CA GLY A 247 9.44 -7.46 12.92
C GLY A 247 8.68 -6.14 12.71
N ILE A 248 8.95 -5.40 11.63
CA ILE A 248 8.41 -4.05 11.41
C ILE A 248 7.05 -4.11 10.71
N LYS A 249 5.98 -3.81 11.45
CA LYS A 249 4.61 -3.81 10.93
C LYS A 249 4.31 -2.55 10.12
N VAL A 250 4.46 -2.62 8.80
CA VAL A 250 4.17 -1.51 7.88
C VAL A 250 3.05 -1.85 6.89
N SER A 251 2.15 -0.90 6.64
CA SER A 251 1.10 -1.08 5.62
C SER A 251 1.66 -0.97 4.19
N ILE A 252 1.07 -1.70 3.23
CA ILE A 252 1.47 -1.60 1.81
C ILE A 252 1.24 -0.19 1.25
N GLN A 253 0.29 0.57 1.81
CA GLN A 253 0.02 1.95 1.43
C GLN A 253 1.15 2.89 1.88
N THR A 254 1.65 2.72 3.10
CA THR A 254 2.81 3.47 3.63
C THR A 254 4.05 3.21 2.78
N VAL A 255 4.31 1.96 2.37
CA VAL A 255 5.42 1.62 1.47
C VAL A 255 5.25 2.24 0.07
N ARG A 256 4.02 2.27 -0.46
CA ARG A 256 3.74 2.96 -1.75
C ARG A 256 3.94 4.48 -1.63
N GLN A 257 3.52 5.08 -0.52
CA GLN A 257 3.68 6.51 -0.24
C GLN A 257 5.16 6.90 -0.07
N SER A 258 5.93 6.14 0.70
CA SER A 258 7.38 6.38 0.82
C SER A 258 8.10 6.22 -0.52
N ARG A 259 7.70 5.25 -1.37
CA ARG A 259 8.25 5.13 -2.72
C ARG A 259 7.88 6.29 -3.64
N ALA A 260 6.69 6.87 -3.49
CA ALA A 260 6.32 8.08 -4.22
C ALA A 260 7.19 9.27 -3.78
N LEU A 261 7.36 9.47 -2.47
CA LEU A 261 8.24 10.51 -1.90
C LEU A 261 9.70 10.33 -2.32
N PHE A 262 10.24 9.10 -2.29
CA PHE A 262 11.58 8.78 -2.76
C PHE A 262 11.80 9.20 -4.22
N LYS A 263 10.80 8.93 -5.08
CA LYS A 263 10.81 9.30 -6.51
C LYS A 263 10.58 10.79 -6.77
N THR A 264 10.04 11.54 -5.80
CA THR A 264 9.89 12.99 -5.95
C THR A 264 11.27 13.65 -5.99
N GLN A 265 11.51 14.43 -7.05
CA GLN A 265 12.69 15.27 -7.18
C GLN A 265 12.24 16.74 -7.14
N PRO A 266 12.62 17.50 -6.10
CA PRO A 266 12.44 18.95 -6.10
C PRO A 266 13.18 19.58 -7.29
N SER A 267 12.57 20.61 -7.89
CA SER A 267 13.19 21.34 -9.00
C SER A 267 14.42 22.12 -8.56
N GLN A 268 15.27 22.56 -9.49
CA GLN A 268 16.48 23.30 -9.12
C GLN A 268 16.15 24.61 -8.39
N ALA A 269 15.20 25.39 -8.90
CA ALA A 269 14.71 26.62 -8.24
C ALA A 269 14.17 26.37 -6.82
N GLN A 270 13.51 25.22 -6.57
CA GLN A 270 13.07 24.83 -5.22
C GLN A 270 14.25 24.52 -4.28
N LYS A 271 15.30 23.86 -4.78
CA LYS A 271 16.54 23.60 -4.03
C LYS A 271 17.30 24.87 -3.74
N ASP A 272 17.46 25.75 -4.73
CA ASP A 272 18.21 27.01 -4.61
C ASP A 272 17.54 27.92 -3.58
N TRP A 273 16.22 28.10 -3.68
CA TRP A 273 15.44 28.85 -2.68
C TRP A 273 15.56 28.25 -1.27
N PHE A 274 15.46 26.92 -1.15
CA PHE A 274 15.57 26.26 0.16
C PHE A 274 16.99 26.41 0.75
N ALA A 275 18.03 26.26 -0.06
CA ALA A 275 19.43 26.40 0.38
C ALA A 275 19.75 27.84 0.86
N VAL A 276 19.15 28.86 0.26
CA VAL A 276 19.29 30.26 0.71
C VAL A 276 18.54 30.52 2.03
N ASN A 277 17.32 30.00 2.17
CA ASN A 277 16.42 30.39 3.26
C ASN A 277 16.49 29.49 4.51
N TRP A 278 16.79 28.20 4.34
CA TRP A 278 16.84 27.24 5.45
C TRP A 278 17.92 27.56 6.51
N PRO A 279 19.14 27.99 6.17
CA PRO A 279 20.18 28.32 7.16
C PRO A 279 19.72 29.34 8.21
N GLU A 280 18.97 30.36 7.81
CA GLU A 280 18.47 31.39 8.74
C GLU A 280 17.31 30.90 9.60
N VAL A 281 16.41 30.05 9.06
CA VAL A 281 15.22 29.56 9.77
C VAL A 281 15.57 28.57 10.88
N HIS A 282 16.48 27.62 10.62
CA HIS A 282 16.79 26.55 11.57
C HIS A 282 17.65 27.00 12.76
N MET A 283 18.38 28.10 12.63
CA MET A 283 19.18 28.68 13.72
C MET A 283 18.33 29.37 14.79
N GLN A 284 17.04 29.61 14.52
CA GLN A 284 16.12 30.19 15.49
C GLN A 284 15.54 29.09 16.39
N MET A 285 15.54 29.33 17.70
CA MET A 285 15.04 28.40 18.73
C MET A 285 13.51 28.32 18.73
N ASN A 286 12.99 27.72 17.67
CA ASN A 286 11.58 27.61 17.34
C ASN A 286 11.17 26.14 17.24
N THR A 287 9.86 25.87 17.36
CA THR A 287 9.31 24.52 17.17
C THR A 287 9.35 24.11 15.69
N ARG A 288 9.31 22.79 15.42
CA ARG A 288 9.25 22.24 14.05
C ARG A 288 8.08 22.80 13.22
N SER A 289 6.97 23.21 13.86
CA SER A 289 5.84 23.87 13.18
C SER A 289 6.17 25.31 12.78
N GLN A 290 6.73 26.09 13.72
CA GLN A 290 7.17 27.47 13.45
C GLN A 290 8.27 27.52 12.38
N TRP A 291 9.22 26.57 12.36
CA TRP A 291 10.20 26.47 11.27
C TRP A 291 9.53 26.34 9.89
N LEU A 292 8.46 25.54 9.76
CA LEU A 292 7.74 25.40 8.50
C LEU A 292 7.00 26.68 8.12
N GLU A 293 6.34 27.34 9.06
CA GLU A 293 5.63 28.60 8.83
C GLU A 293 6.62 29.68 8.36
N MET A 294 7.68 29.92 9.14
CA MET A 294 8.73 30.89 8.83
C MET A 294 9.42 30.62 7.49
N LEU A 295 9.72 29.36 7.18
CA LEU A 295 10.29 28.98 5.88
C LEU A 295 9.30 29.29 4.74
N LEU A 296 8.03 28.94 4.92
CA LEU A 296 6.99 29.12 3.90
C LEU A 296 6.55 30.58 3.70
N GLU A 297 6.85 31.47 4.64
CA GLU A 297 6.62 32.92 4.53
C GLU A 297 7.78 33.67 3.85
N ARG A 298 8.92 33.02 3.60
CA ARG A 298 10.07 33.68 2.96
C ARG A 298 9.76 34.16 1.53
N PRO A 299 10.28 35.34 1.13
CA PRO A 299 10.05 35.89 -0.20
C PRO A 299 10.66 34.99 -1.29
N GLY A 300 10.15 35.15 -2.52
CA GLY A 300 10.63 34.38 -3.68
C GLY A 300 10.29 32.89 -3.67
N ARG A 301 9.42 32.42 -2.76
CA ARG A 301 9.03 31.01 -2.63
C ARG A 301 8.47 30.46 -3.96
N PRO A 302 9.12 29.46 -4.59
CA PRO A 302 8.57 28.80 -5.76
C PRO A 302 7.35 27.94 -5.38
N ALA A 303 6.43 27.73 -6.33
CA ALA A 303 5.34 26.79 -6.14
C ALA A 303 5.91 25.38 -5.84
N MET A 304 5.36 24.72 -4.82
CA MET A 304 5.85 23.41 -4.36
C MET A 304 4.74 22.55 -3.77
N THR A 305 4.84 21.25 -4.00
CA THR A 305 3.92 20.24 -3.45
C THR A 305 4.41 19.69 -2.11
N THR A 306 3.54 19.06 -1.33
CA THR A 306 3.95 18.42 -0.06
C THR A 306 5.09 17.42 -0.23
N PRO A 307 5.11 16.54 -1.25
CA PRO A 307 6.25 15.66 -1.50
C PRO A 307 7.58 16.40 -1.75
N GLU A 308 7.56 17.51 -2.47
CA GLU A 308 8.76 18.28 -2.82
C GLU A 308 9.36 18.95 -1.58
N LEU A 309 8.55 19.71 -0.82
CA LEU A 309 9.01 20.34 0.41
C LEU A 309 9.47 19.31 1.45
N TRP A 310 8.75 18.19 1.57
CA TRP A 310 9.18 17.11 2.47
C TRP A 310 10.53 16.50 2.03
N ARG A 311 10.79 16.34 0.72
CA ARG A 311 12.09 15.85 0.23
C ARG A 311 13.22 16.87 0.44
N LEU A 312 12.96 18.17 0.36
CA LEU A 312 13.95 19.21 0.71
C LEU A 312 14.33 19.12 2.19
N LEU A 313 13.33 19.08 3.09
CA LEU A 313 13.55 18.97 4.54
C LEU A 313 14.28 17.67 4.89
N HIS A 314 13.82 16.53 4.36
CA HIS A 314 14.47 15.23 4.56
C HIS A 314 15.89 15.17 3.98
N GLY A 315 16.19 15.94 2.94
CA GLY A 315 17.51 16.04 2.33
C GLY A 315 18.51 16.88 3.13
N ALA A 316 18.02 17.78 4.00
CA ALA A 316 18.80 18.50 4.99
C ALA A 316 18.73 17.85 6.39
N ASP A 317 18.47 16.54 6.44
CA ASP A 317 18.39 15.70 7.65
C ASP A 317 17.34 16.14 8.70
N ILE A 318 16.32 16.91 8.30
CA ILE A 318 15.28 17.42 9.21
C ILE A 318 14.14 16.40 9.33
N ASN A 319 13.92 15.91 10.55
CA ASN A 319 12.88 14.93 10.83
C ASN A 319 11.50 15.58 11.07
N ILE A 320 10.79 15.85 9.97
CA ILE A 320 9.41 16.38 9.99
C ILE A 320 8.46 15.39 9.30
N GLY A 321 7.27 15.21 9.87
CA GLY A 321 6.24 14.34 9.30
C GLY A 321 5.56 14.93 8.06
N VAL A 322 5.29 14.09 7.05
CA VAL A 322 4.62 14.49 5.79
C VAL A 322 3.25 15.17 6.03
N SER A 323 2.54 14.79 7.09
CA SER A 323 1.28 15.42 7.53
C SER A 323 1.47 16.87 7.96
N MET A 324 2.54 17.16 8.70
CA MET A 324 2.88 18.50 9.18
C MET A 324 3.25 19.42 8.00
N VAL A 325 4.07 18.92 7.05
CA VAL A 325 4.39 19.62 5.79
C VAL A 325 3.13 19.92 4.98
N ARG A 326 2.18 18.96 4.90
CA ARG A 326 0.90 19.18 4.21
C ARG A 326 0.13 20.31 4.86
N LYS A 327 -0.03 20.25 6.19
CA LYS A 327 -0.80 21.23 6.95
C LYS A 327 -0.22 22.63 6.78
N ALA A 328 1.10 22.80 6.95
CA ALA A 328 1.77 24.09 6.78
C ALA A 328 1.58 24.67 5.37
N LEU A 329 1.71 23.84 4.31
CA LEU A 329 1.42 24.29 2.94
C LEU A 329 -0.04 24.71 2.75
N THR A 330 -1.02 23.92 3.23
CA THR A 330 -2.44 24.28 3.13
C THR A 330 -2.75 25.58 3.88
N LEU A 331 -2.17 25.78 5.07
CA LEU A 331 -2.32 27.01 5.85
C LEU A 331 -1.76 28.22 5.08
N THR A 332 -0.55 28.16 4.53
CA THR A 332 0.00 29.31 3.77
C THR A 332 -0.71 29.59 2.44
N LEU A 333 -1.53 28.66 1.93
CA LEU A 333 -2.40 28.88 0.76
C LEU A 333 -3.79 29.44 1.16
N ALA A 334 -4.14 29.44 2.45
CA ALA A 334 -5.43 29.89 2.96
C ALA A 334 -5.45 31.41 3.25
N GLN A 335 -5.61 32.21 2.19
CA GLN A 335 -5.84 33.65 2.21
C GLN A 335 -7.20 33.95 1.55
N PRO A 336 -8.22 34.36 2.33
CA PRO A 336 -8.58 35.78 2.34
C PRO A 336 -8.81 36.36 3.75
N THR A 337 -8.30 37.58 3.97
CA THR A 337 -8.41 38.35 5.22
C THR A 337 -9.85 38.59 5.70
N ALA A 338 -10.81 38.76 4.78
CA ALA A 338 -12.22 38.98 5.11
C ALA A 338 -12.88 37.82 5.90
N HIS A 339 -12.41 36.58 5.71
CA HIS A 339 -12.88 35.44 6.50
C HIS A 339 -12.30 35.45 7.92
N ARG A 340 -11.08 35.97 8.10
CA ARG A 340 -10.41 36.00 9.40
C ARG A 340 -11.10 36.94 10.39
N ALA A 341 -11.43 38.16 9.95
CA ALA A 341 -12.20 39.11 10.75
C ALA A 341 -13.56 38.53 11.21
N ARG A 342 -14.26 37.82 10.31
CA ARG A 342 -15.54 37.16 10.63
C ARG A 342 -15.38 36.02 11.64
N VAL A 343 -14.29 35.24 11.56
CA VAL A 343 -13.98 34.20 12.56
C VAL A 343 -13.69 34.83 13.92
N ALA A 344 -12.88 35.89 13.96
CA ALA A 344 -12.55 36.63 15.19
C ALA A 344 -13.79 37.20 15.89
N GLU A 345 -14.67 37.87 15.13
CA GLU A 345 -15.93 38.43 15.63
C GLU A 345 -16.81 37.35 16.27
N ARG A 346 -17.03 36.23 15.57
CA ARG A 346 -17.81 35.10 16.09
C ARG A 346 -17.14 34.44 17.29
N TRP A 347 -15.83 34.32 17.29
CA TRP A 347 -15.08 33.73 18.40
C TRP A 347 -15.24 34.52 19.70
N HIS A 348 -15.21 35.86 19.64
CA HIS A 348 -15.46 36.70 20.81
C HIS A 348 -16.91 36.65 21.29
N GLN A 349 -17.89 36.43 20.40
CA GLN A 349 -19.30 36.24 20.77
C GLN A 349 -19.55 34.91 21.50
N ILE A 350 -18.75 33.86 21.25
CA ILE A 350 -18.95 32.53 21.83
C ILE A 350 -18.26 32.42 23.20
N GLY A 351 -19.06 32.26 24.26
CA GLY A 351 -18.57 31.96 25.61
C GLY A 351 -18.58 33.14 26.59
N ALA A 352 -18.99 34.33 26.15
CA ALA A 352 -19.01 35.56 26.96
C ALA A 352 -19.86 35.49 28.26
N GLY A 353 -20.69 34.46 28.42
CA GLY A 353 -21.60 34.29 29.58
C GLY A 353 -21.36 33.05 30.45
N GLY A 354 -20.27 32.28 30.28
CA GLY A 354 -20.05 31.11 31.14
C GLY A 354 -18.84 30.23 30.80
N LYS A 355 -18.51 29.29 31.71
CA LYS A 355 -17.40 28.35 31.55
C LYS A 355 -17.71 27.32 30.44
N ILE A 356 -17.13 27.53 29.27
CA ILE A 356 -17.20 26.64 28.09
C ILE A 356 -15.82 26.01 27.83
N THR A 357 -15.77 24.71 27.52
CA THR A 357 -14.51 24.06 27.11
C THR A 357 -14.08 24.56 25.73
N LEU A 358 -12.76 24.66 25.51
CA LEU A 358 -12.21 25.12 24.23
C LEU A 358 -12.74 24.29 23.03
N VAL A 359 -12.88 22.98 23.20
CA VAL A 359 -13.46 22.07 22.18
C VAL A 359 -14.92 22.37 21.89
N LYS A 360 -15.74 22.67 22.92
CA LYS A 360 -17.15 23.07 22.72
C LYS A 360 -17.24 24.46 22.08
N ARG A 361 -16.37 25.41 22.47
CA ARG A 361 -16.28 26.77 21.88
C ARG A 361 -15.99 26.70 20.38
N LEU A 362 -15.01 25.87 19.98
CA LEU A 362 -14.68 25.60 18.57
C LEU A 362 -15.80 24.89 17.81
N TRP A 363 -16.51 23.97 18.46
CA TRP A 363 -17.67 23.30 17.86
C TRP A 363 -18.82 24.29 17.58
N VAL A 364 -19.12 25.20 18.52
CA VAL A 364 -20.12 26.26 18.29
C VAL A 364 -19.68 27.18 17.15
N LEU A 365 -18.39 27.54 17.09
CA LEU A 365 -17.82 28.33 15.99
C LEU A 365 -18.03 27.65 14.64
N LEU A 366 -17.76 26.34 14.54
CA LEU A 366 -18.04 25.55 13.33
C LEU A 366 -19.52 25.58 12.93
N CYS A 367 -20.44 25.41 13.88
CA CYS A 367 -21.88 25.49 13.60
C CYS A 367 -22.32 26.89 13.13
N GLN A 368 -21.76 27.97 13.69
CA GLN A 368 -22.03 29.33 13.22
C GLN A 368 -21.47 29.63 11.83
N LEU A 369 -20.45 28.88 11.39
CA LEU A 369 -19.74 29.08 10.13
C LEU A 369 -20.06 28.01 9.05
N GLU A 370 -20.93 27.04 9.32
CA GLU A 370 -21.20 25.90 8.43
C GLU A 370 -21.54 26.29 6.98
N ASN A 371 -22.32 27.36 6.80
CA ASN A 371 -22.73 27.87 5.48
C ASN A 371 -21.87 29.03 4.94
N SER A 372 -20.74 29.35 5.60
CA SER A 372 -19.93 30.54 5.28
C SER A 372 -18.87 30.32 4.20
N GLY A 373 -18.66 29.08 3.76
CA GLY A 373 -17.58 28.68 2.83
C GLY A 373 -16.18 28.68 3.45
N ILE A 374 -16.04 29.07 4.72
CA ILE A 374 -14.76 29.16 5.42
C ILE A 374 -14.23 27.75 5.71
N THR A 375 -12.99 27.47 5.30
CA THR A 375 -12.36 26.16 5.55
C THR A 375 -11.84 26.05 6.97
N TRP A 376 -11.60 24.82 7.39
CA TRP A 376 -11.07 24.50 8.71
C TRP A 376 -9.70 25.14 8.99
N GLU A 377 -8.86 25.20 7.97
CA GLU A 377 -7.52 25.79 8.00
C GLU A 377 -7.59 27.32 8.11
N GLN A 378 -8.58 27.94 7.46
CA GLN A 378 -8.84 29.38 7.60
C GLN A 378 -9.30 29.74 9.03
N ILE A 379 -10.09 28.89 9.68
CA ILE A 379 -10.47 29.05 11.09
C ILE A 379 -9.22 28.95 11.98
N HIS A 380 -8.33 27.97 11.76
CA HIS A 380 -7.12 27.81 12.57
C HIS A 380 -6.21 29.04 12.51
N LEU A 381 -6.00 29.60 11.31
CA LEU A 381 -5.23 30.83 11.12
C LEU A 381 -5.87 32.04 11.78
N ALA A 382 -7.18 32.22 11.61
CA ALA A 382 -7.88 33.37 12.16
C ALA A 382 -7.89 33.39 13.70
N LEU A 383 -7.87 32.22 14.36
CA LEU A 383 -7.72 32.14 15.82
C LEU A 383 -6.29 32.47 16.25
N LYS A 384 -5.27 32.03 15.49
CA LYS A 384 -3.87 32.39 15.72
C LYS A 384 -3.63 33.91 15.61
N ASP A 385 -4.22 34.56 14.60
CA ASP A 385 -4.16 36.02 14.40
C ASP A 385 -4.78 36.81 15.59
N VAL A 386 -5.67 36.19 16.36
CA VAL A 386 -6.33 36.75 17.56
C VAL A 386 -5.58 36.38 18.86
N GLY A 387 -4.45 35.66 18.77
CA GLY A 387 -3.63 35.23 19.91
C GLY A 387 -4.13 33.96 20.61
N GLU A 388 -5.06 33.21 20.02
CA GLU A 388 -5.62 31.99 20.60
C GLU A 388 -4.88 30.74 20.08
N GLU A 389 -3.93 30.23 20.87
CA GLU A 389 -3.15 29.03 20.55
C GLU A 389 -3.96 27.74 20.70
N VAL A 390 -4.68 27.37 19.64
CA VAL A 390 -5.45 26.12 19.62
C VAL A 390 -4.63 24.96 19.06
N SER A 391 -4.41 23.93 19.90
CA SER A 391 -3.71 22.71 19.49
C SER A 391 -4.45 21.90 18.42
N ASP A 392 -3.69 21.22 17.56
CA ASP A 392 -4.20 20.32 16.53
C ASP A 392 -5.16 19.24 17.06
N ALA A 393 -4.88 18.69 18.25
CA ALA A 393 -5.76 17.70 18.88
C ALA A 393 -7.09 18.32 19.34
N THR A 394 -7.05 19.51 19.94
CA THR A 394 -8.24 20.27 20.34
C THR A 394 -9.13 20.55 19.12
N MET A 395 -8.49 21.00 18.04
CA MET A 395 -9.13 21.21 16.73
C MET A 395 -9.79 19.90 16.25
N ASP A 396 -9.03 18.83 16.04
CA ASP A 396 -9.54 17.58 15.47
C ASP A 396 -10.71 16.99 16.27
N HIS A 397 -10.70 17.12 17.59
CA HIS A 397 -11.81 16.70 18.44
C HIS A 397 -13.10 17.52 18.20
N ALA A 398 -12.99 18.84 18.01
CA ALA A 398 -14.13 19.71 17.69
C ALA A 398 -14.68 19.42 16.28
N LEU A 399 -13.81 19.23 15.28
CA LEU A 399 -14.22 18.89 13.91
C LEU A 399 -14.88 17.51 13.84
N ALA A 400 -14.37 16.53 14.58
CA ALA A 400 -14.98 15.21 14.67
C ALA A 400 -16.35 15.26 15.38
N ALA A 401 -16.52 16.12 16.40
CA ALA A 401 -17.81 16.36 17.04
C ALA A 401 -18.80 17.04 16.09
N PHE A 402 -18.36 18.05 15.33
CA PHE A 402 -19.15 18.74 14.31
C PHE A 402 -19.67 17.77 13.23
N ARG A 403 -18.78 16.93 12.68
CA ARG A 403 -19.14 15.89 11.70
C ARG A 403 -19.98 14.74 12.28
N THR A 404 -20.15 14.65 13.59
CA THR A 404 -20.92 13.57 14.21
C THR A 404 -22.42 13.87 14.16
N ARG A 405 -23.14 13.03 13.42
CA ARG A 405 -24.61 12.96 13.43
C ARG A 405 -25.08 12.20 14.67
N ILE A 406 -25.92 12.84 15.48
CA ILE A 406 -26.70 12.22 16.55
C ILE A 406 -28.03 11.78 15.94
N LYS A 407 -28.50 10.57 16.26
CA LYS A 407 -29.85 10.13 15.88
C LYS A 407 -30.90 10.48 16.96
N PRO A 408 -32.20 10.56 16.63
CA PRO A 408 -33.26 10.88 17.61
C PRO A 408 -33.35 9.91 18.80
N ASP A 409 -33.11 8.61 18.57
CA ASP A 409 -33.07 7.57 19.61
C ASP A 409 -31.90 7.78 20.59
N GLU A 410 -30.72 8.13 20.07
CA GLU A 410 -29.53 8.44 20.88
C GLU A 410 -29.75 9.70 21.75
N LEU A 411 -30.46 10.70 21.21
CA LEU A 411 -30.83 11.93 21.91
C LEU A 411 -31.89 11.69 23.00
N ALA A 412 -32.92 10.89 22.71
CA ALA A 412 -33.94 10.50 23.68
C ALA A 412 -33.35 9.69 24.84
N TRP A 413 -32.42 8.78 24.54
CA TRP A 413 -31.67 8.02 25.54
C TRP A 413 -30.91 8.93 26.50
N ILE A 414 -30.05 9.84 26.01
CA ILE A 414 -29.23 10.67 26.90
C ILE A 414 -30.09 11.59 27.78
N ARG A 415 -31.17 12.17 27.23
CA ARG A 415 -32.13 13.00 27.99
C ARG A 415 -32.79 12.20 29.11
N THR A 416 -33.14 10.95 28.88
CA THR A 416 -33.75 10.06 29.88
C THR A 416 -32.76 9.59 30.96
N VAL A 417 -31.52 9.30 30.57
CA VAL A 417 -30.54 8.61 31.43
C VAL A 417 -29.66 9.57 32.24
N HIS A 418 -29.29 10.74 31.72
CA HIS A 418 -28.26 11.59 32.35
C HIS A 418 -28.64 12.16 33.74
N HIS A 419 -29.94 12.20 34.06
CA HIS A 419 -30.45 12.57 35.39
C HIS A 419 -30.36 11.42 36.42
N ARG A 420 -30.29 10.16 35.96
CA ARG A 420 -30.26 8.96 36.81
C ARG A 420 -28.85 8.61 37.33
N ILE A 421 -27.83 9.34 36.89
CA ILE A 421 -26.43 9.11 37.26
C ILE A 421 -26.15 9.75 38.63
N PRO A 422 -25.47 9.06 39.56
CA PRO A 422 -25.14 9.59 40.88
C PRO A 422 -24.40 10.95 40.82
N GLN A 423 -24.96 11.95 41.49
CA GLN A 423 -24.39 13.31 41.47
C GLN A 423 -23.11 13.47 42.32
N ARG A 424 -22.92 12.58 43.31
CA ARG A 424 -21.78 12.63 44.27
C ARG A 424 -20.47 12.04 43.73
N GLU A 425 -20.48 11.48 42.53
CA GLU A 425 -19.28 10.89 41.92
C GLU A 425 -18.37 11.92 41.22
N THR A 426 -17.13 11.52 40.91
CA THR A 426 -16.27 12.30 40.00
C THR A 426 -16.85 12.30 38.59
N GLU A 427 -16.64 13.37 37.80
CA GLU A 427 -17.15 13.42 36.41
C GLU A 427 -16.68 12.24 35.55
N ARG A 428 -15.46 11.72 35.78
CA ARG A 428 -14.98 10.50 35.12
C ARG A 428 -15.90 9.30 35.41
N ASN A 429 -16.22 9.08 36.69
CA ASN A 429 -17.03 7.93 37.11
C ASN A 429 -18.49 8.09 36.64
N LYS A 430 -19.05 9.31 36.69
CA LYS A 430 -20.36 9.63 36.08
C LYS A 430 -20.43 9.27 34.60
N ILE A 431 -19.37 9.54 33.82
CA ILE A 431 -19.30 9.15 32.41
C ILE A 431 -19.15 7.62 32.24
N ILE A 432 -18.43 6.93 33.13
CA ILE A 432 -18.35 5.45 33.13
C ILE A 432 -19.73 4.85 33.43
N ALA A 433 -20.47 5.36 34.42
CA ALA A 433 -21.83 4.95 34.73
C ALA A 433 -22.80 5.18 33.56
N LEU A 434 -22.73 6.35 32.91
CA LEU A 434 -23.49 6.65 31.70
C LEU A 434 -23.23 5.63 30.57
N LEU A 435 -21.96 5.32 30.32
CA LEU A 435 -21.54 4.38 29.27
C LEU A 435 -21.90 2.92 29.56
N ARG A 436 -22.19 2.59 30.82
CA ARG A 436 -22.65 1.25 31.26
C ARG A 436 -24.16 1.13 31.31
N HIS A 437 -24.89 2.24 31.34
CA HIS A 437 -26.34 2.23 31.42
C HIS A 437 -26.96 1.51 30.21
N GLU A 438 -28.04 0.77 30.45
CA GLU A 438 -28.80 0.09 29.41
C GLU A 438 -29.25 1.06 28.32
N GLY A 439 -29.35 0.55 27.09
CA GLY A 439 -29.66 1.34 25.90
C GLY A 439 -28.53 2.24 25.38
N CYS A 440 -27.33 2.24 26.00
CA CYS A 440 -26.21 3.06 25.52
C CYS A 440 -25.94 2.84 24.01
N PRO A 441 -25.96 3.89 23.17
CA PRO A 441 -25.74 3.79 21.73
C PRO A 441 -24.43 3.08 21.37
N LYS A 442 -24.47 2.19 20.39
CA LYS A 442 -23.29 1.47 19.86
C LYS A 442 -23.21 1.63 18.34
N PRO A 443 -22.03 1.96 17.77
CA PRO A 443 -20.78 2.31 18.45
C PRO A 443 -20.78 3.74 19.02
N ILE A 444 -20.19 3.90 20.21
CA ILE A 444 -19.95 5.22 20.82
C ILE A 444 -18.47 5.63 20.72
N THR A 445 -18.26 6.81 20.15
CA THR A 445 -16.97 7.49 19.99
C THR A 445 -16.88 8.68 20.95
N ALA A 446 -15.68 9.17 21.22
CA ALA A 446 -15.49 10.36 22.06
C ALA A 446 -16.28 11.57 21.53
N SER A 447 -16.25 11.79 20.21
CA SER A 447 -16.99 12.86 19.52
C SER A 447 -18.50 12.72 19.62
N LYS A 448 -19.05 11.49 19.58
CA LYS A 448 -20.48 11.25 19.81
C LYS A 448 -20.86 11.49 21.27
N LEU A 449 -20.05 11.03 22.22
CA LEU A 449 -20.33 11.22 23.64
C LEU A 449 -20.26 12.71 24.04
N LEU A 450 -19.27 13.46 23.56
CA LEU A 450 -19.19 14.93 23.70
C LEU A 450 -20.50 15.59 23.24
N ARG A 451 -20.92 15.28 22.00
CA ARG A 451 -22.14 15.82 21.41
C ARG A 451 -23.38 15.49 22.25
N LEU A 452 -23.57 14.24 22.65
CA LEU A 452 -24.69 13.83 23.50
C LEU A 452 -24.70 14.54 24.87
N LEU A 453 -23.53 14.74 25.49
CA LEU A 453 -23.41 15.46 26.76
C LEU A 453 -23.75 16.95 26.62
N TRP A 454 -23.31 17.59 25.53
CA TRP A 454 -23.63 19.00 25.25
C TRP A 454 -25.13 19.24 25.04
N GLU A 455 -25.86 18.29 24.45
CA GLU A 455 -27.33 18.33 24.29
C GLU A 455 -28.10 18.26 25.63
N VAL A 456 -27.44 17.83 26.71
CA VAL A 456 -27.96 17.84 28.09
C VAL A 456 -27.21 18.82 28.99
N GLY A 457 -26.58 19.84 28.39
CA GLY A 457 -25.93 20.94 29.11
C GLY A 457 -24.61 20.60 29.81
N ARG A 458 -24.17 19.32 29.83
CA ARG A 458 -22.91 18.92 30.45
C ARG A 458 -21.73 19.18 29.51
N ASP A 459 -20.75 19.93 29.99
CA ASP A 459 -19.50 20.16 29.25
C ASP A 459 -18.34 19.47 30.00
N VAL A 460 -17.66 18.56 29.30
CA VAL A 460 -16.69 17.62 29.90
C VAL A 460 -15.44 17.57 29.03
N SER A 461 -14.26 17.56 29.65
CA SER A 461 -12.99 17.52 28.91
C SER A 461 -12.85 16.24 28.09
N VAL A 462 -12.18 16.36 26.94
CA VAL A 462 -11.93 15.19 26.07
C VAL A 462 -11.08 14.13 26.77
N GLY A 463 -10.11 14.55 27.60
CA GLY A 463 -9.29 13.64 28.39
C GLY A 463 -10.12 12.76 29.33
N THR A 464 -11.12 13.34 30.02
CA THR A 464 -12.05 12.61 30.87
C THR A 464 -12.85 11.57 30.08
N ILE A 465 -13.37 11.96 28.91
CA ILE A 465 -14.13 11.07 28.02
C ILE A 465 -13.28 9.94 27.44
N LEU A 466 -12.07 10.23 26.96
CA LEU A 466 -11.14 9.22 26.44
C LEU A 466 -10.72 8.22 27.52
N THR A 467 -10.53 8.69 28.76
CA THR A 467 -10.21 7.84 29.91
C THR A 467 -11.38 6.93 30.27
N ALA A 468 -12.60 7.47 30.37
CA ALA A 468 -13.81 6.70 30.65
C ALA A 468 -14.07 5.63 29.55
N LEU A 469 -13.96 6.02 28.27
CA LEU A 469 -14.10 5.08 27.14
C LEU A 469 -13.02 3.99 27.13
N ARG A 470 -11.79 4.29 27.59
CA ARG A 470 -10.72 3.29 27.72
C ARG A 470 -11.07 2.28 28.81
N ILE A 471 -11.48 2.74 30.00
CA ILE A 471 -11.86 1.88 31.15
C ILE A 471 -13.03 0.96 30.77
N VAL A 472 -14.08 1.51 30.14
CA VAL A 472 -15.26 0.73 29.71
C VAL A 472 -14.94 -0.30 28.62
N ARG A 473 -13.88 -0.08 27.81
CA ARG A 473 -13.42 -1.04 26.79
C ARG A 473 -12.44 -2.09 27.29
N GLN A 474 -11.77 -1.83 28.42
CA GLN A 474 -10.77 -2.73 29.01
C GLN A 474 -11.37 -3.73 29.99
N GLN A 475 -12.54 -3.44 30.58
CA GLN A 475 -13.25 -4.42 31.40
C GLN A 475 -14.14 -5.30 30.50
N PRO A 476 -14.06 -6.64 30.58
CA PRO A 476 -15.04 -7.51 29.95
C PRO A 476 -16.43 -7.25 30.54
N ALA A 477 -17.47 -7.63 29.80
CA ALA A 477 -18.82 -7.65 30.37
C ALA A 477 -18.82 -8.54 31.63
N PRO A 478 -19.59 -8.20 32.68
CA PRO A 478 -19.61 -8.99 33.90
C PRO A 478 -20.03 -10.42 33.56
N VAL A 479 -19.09 -11.35 33.77
CA VAL A 479 -19.43 -12.76 33.90
C VAL A 479 -20.34 -12.84 35.11
N VAL A 480 -21.51 -13.45 34.96
CA VAL A 480 -22.32 -13.87 36.10
C VAL A 480 -21.52 -14.98 36.78
N ILE A 481 -20.68 -14.60 37.74
CA ILE A 481 -20.04 -15.53 38.65
C ILE A 481 -21.17 -16.00 39.57
N ILE A 482 -21.55 -17.27 39.41
CA ILE A 482 -22.33 -17.98 40.41
C ILE A 482 -21.45 -18.08 41.64
N ASP A 483 -21.98 -17.76 42.81
CA ASP A 483 -21.26 -17.86 44.08
C ASP A 483 -20.56 -19.21 44.22
N ASN A 484 -19.28 -19.16 44.53
CA ASN A 484 -18.68 -20.07 45.48
C ASN A 484 -17.64 -19.27 46.27
N ASP A 485 -17.76 -19.40 47.58
CA ASP A 485 -17.04 -18.64 48.59
C ASP A 485 -15.54 -19.04 48.67
N ASP A 486 -14.81 -18.39 49.58
CA ASP A 486 -13.40 -18.66 49.96
C ASP A 486 -12.30 -18.30 48.94
N SER A 487 -11.99 -17.00 48.84
CA SER A 487 -10.60 -16.48 48.85
C SER A 487 -10.58 -14.96 49.02
N LEU A 488 -10.58 -14.49 50.27
CA LEU A 488 -10.46 -13.07 50.66
C LEU A 488 -9.02 -12.73 51.10
N VAL A 489 -8.75 -11.44 51.33
CA VAL A 489 -7.50 -10.83 51.88
C VAL A 489 -6.39 -10.62 50.83
N GLU A 490 -6.35 -9.43 50.18
CA GLU A 490 -5.47 -8.26 50.48
C GLU A 490 -3.99 -8.47 50.04
N MET A 491 -3.07 -7.52 49.87
CA MET A 491 -2.89 -6.08 50.13
C MET A 491 -1.96 -5.54 48.99
N VAL A 492 -1.79 -4.26 48.63
CA VAL A 492 -2.36 -2.95 49.03
C VAL A 492 -2.09 -1.93 47.86
N LEU A 493 -2.28 -0.63 48.05
CA LEU A 493 -1.82 0.46 47.15
C LEU A 493 -0.78 1.35 47.87
N ASP A 494 -0.15 2.25 47.11
CA ASP A 494 0.67 3.39 47.58
C ASP A 494 2.11 3.11 48.06
N MET A 495 3.06 3.46 47.18
CA MET A 495 4.14 4.37 47.57
C MET A 495 4.14 5.55 46.60
N GLU A 496 3.66 6.70 47.10
CA GLU A 496 4.02 7.99 46.55
C GLU A 496 5.49 8.34 46.86
N GLU A 497 5.97 9.38 46.17
CA GLU A 497 7.06 10.28 46.59
C GLU A 497 8.51 9.73 46.63
N GLN A 498 9.25 10.03 45.56
CA GLN A 498 10.58 10.64 45.70
C GLN A 498 10.93 11.59 44.54
N ARG A 499 10.65 12.87 44.83
CA ARG A 499 11.13 14.21 44.42
C ARG A 499 12.36 14.41 43.47
N PRO A 500 12.63 15.66 43.01
CA PRO A 500 13.32 15.94 41.74
C PRO A 500 14.86 16.10 41.82
N ALA A 501 15.47 16.41 40.67
CA ALA A 501 16.89 16.71 40.47
C ALA A 501 17.44 17.86 41.37
N PRO A 502 18.76 17.94 41.61
CA PRO A 502 19.63 18.62 40.63
C PRO A 502 21.07 18.09 40.48
N LEU A 503 21.66 18.29 39.29
CA LEU A 503 22.79 19.22 39.07
C LEU A 503 22.84 19.63 37.59
#